data_AF-A0A4W4G4M8-F1
#
_entry.id   AF-A0A4W4G4M8-F1
#
_cell.length_a   1.000
_cell.length_b   1.000
_cell.length_c   1.000
_cell.angle_alpha   90.00
_cell.angle_beta   90.00
_cell.angle_gamma   90.00
#
_symmetry.space_group_name_H-M   'P 1'
#
loop_
_entity.id
_entity.type
_entity.pdbx_description
1 polymer ?
#
loop_
_entity_poly.entity_id
_entity_poly.type
_entity_poly.pdbx_seq_one_letter_code
_entity_poly.pdbx_strand_id
1 'polypeptide(L)'
;MGHSGGSRVKCGVPAVVLCLAALLCANLLLYVYLDALYPDTSVPSTHMNCRQRPGYFMVGTMSTCTRWLRCPEIRASVRRLRLIGQGAVKQVYLSEWQGQKVALSVLTSGEYQADFQHGISMLRSLQSVRVVSLVGVCEEDGVFVTEYHPLGSALTLDATLAQDRYRAQDSWQTRLRLALDYVAFLVFLHNSPVGTRVMCDSNDLHKTLSQFLLTSELRLLANDLDALPQVEHGLQGVKCGHHQLTGEFIAPEQLWPYGNEVPFSDDLMPSYDEKSDIWKIPDVTHFLLGHVSGSDVIHFHLFQIHAQCKKQDPKQRPSAHEVLIVYRSVYDNMKEGHAETIKDML
;
A
#
# COMPACT_ATOMS: atom_id res chain seq x y z
N MET A 1 -23.96 -17.44 76.13
CA MET A 1 -22.56 -17.17 75.72
C MET A 1 -22.33 -17.82 74.35
N GLY A 2 -21.83 -17.05 73.38
CA GLY A 2 -21.23 -17.59 72.15
C GLY A 2 -22.06 -17.50 70.87
N HIS A 3 -22.28 -16.28 70.35
CA HIS A 3 -22.46 -16.08 68.91
C HIS A 3 -21.08 -16.16 68.24
N SER A 4 -20.95 -16.96 67.18
CA SER A 4 -19.80 -16.94 66.28
C SER A 4 -20.32 -16.81 64.84
N GLY A 5 -20.04 -15.64 64.24
CA GLY A 5 -20.50 -15.26 62.92
C GLY A 5 -19.62 -15.83 61.81
N GLY A 6 -20.27 -16.37 60.77
CA GLY A 6 -19.62 -16.71 59.51
C GLY A 6 -19.37 -15.45 58.67
N SER A 7 -18.10 -15.03 58.60
CA SER A 7 -17.64 -14.00 57.65
C SER A 7 -17.56 -14.60 56.25
N ARG A 8 -18.43 -14.16 55.33
CA ARG A 8 -18.31 -14.42 53.89
C ARG A 8 -17.17 -13.56 53.33
N VAL A 9 -16.10 -14.23 52.89
CA VAL A 9 -15.02 -13.62 52.11
C VAL A 9 -15.58 -13.18 50.75
N LYS A 10 -15.84 -11.87 50.59
CA LYS A 10 -16.03 -11.23 49.28
C LYS A 10 -14.65 -10.82 48.76
N CYS A 11 -13.93 -11.75 48.14
CA CYS A 11 -12.64 -11.45 47.51
C CYS A 11 -12.68 -11.91 46.06
N GLY A 12 -12.33 -11.04 45.10
CA GLY A 12 -12.06 -11.48 43.73
C GLY A 12 -12.27 -10.44 42.66
N VAL A 13 -13.49 -9.92 42.48
CA VAL A 13 -13.82 -9.18 41.25
C VAL A 13 -13.17 -7.79 41.15
N PRO A 14 -13.18 -6.93 42.18
CA PRO A 14 -12.59 -5.59 42.08
C PRO A 14 -11.07 -5.62 41.95
N ALA A 15 -10.42 -6.56 42.65
CA ALA A 15 -8.97 -6.72 42.62
C ALA A 15 -8.48 -7.23 41.26
N VAL A 16 -9.20 -8.17 40.63
CA VAL A 16 -8.85 -8.68 39.30
C VAL A 16 -9.02 -7.60 38.24
N VAL A 17 -10.09 -6.79 38.29
CA VAL A 17 -10.28 -5.67 37.36
C VAL A 17 -9.19 -4.60 37.52
N LEU A 18 -8.80 -4.28 38.75
CA LEU A 18 -7.67 -3.37 39.03
C LEU A 18 -6.35 -3.92 38.48
N CYS A 19 -6.08 -5.21 38.64
CA CYS A 19 -4.87 -5.84 38.10
C CYS A 19 -4.87 -5.84 36.56
N LEU A 20 -6.01 -6.12 35.91
CA LEU A 20 -6.13 -6.08 34.45
C LEU A 20 -5.97 -4.66 33.91
N ALA A 21 -6.56 -3.66 34.56
CA ALA A 21 -6.39 -2.25 34.20
C ALA A 21 -4.93 -1.81 34.39
N ALA A 22 -4.26 -2.24 35.47
CA ALA A 22 -2.85 -1.95 35.70
C ALA A 22 -1.95 -2.62 34.64
N LEU A 23 -2.25 -3.85 34.22
CA LEU A 23 -1.56 -4.54 33.13
C LEU A 23 -1.76 -3.85 31.78
N LEU A 24 -2.98 -3.39 31.49
CA LEU A 24 -3.29 -2.61 30.29
C LEU A 24 -2.54 -1.27 30.28
N CYS A 25 -2.53 -0.56 31.41
CA CYS A 25 -1.76 0.68 31.55
C CYS A 25 -0.25 0.42 31.43
N ALA A 26 0.28 -0.65 32.02
CA ALA A 26 1.69 -1.00 31.91
C ALA A 26 2.06 -1.35 30.46
N ASN A 27 1.21 -2.09 29.74
CA ASN A 27 1.41 -2.38 28.32
C ASN A 27 1.30 -1.12 27.45
N LEU A 28 0.37 -0.21 27.75
CA LEU A 28 0.26 1.05 27.04
C LEU A 28 1.48 1.95 27.28
N LEU A 29 1.95 2.03 28.52
CA LEU A 29 3.16 2.77 28.88
C LEU A 29 4.41 2.13 28.26
N LEU A 30 4.49 0.80 28.23
CA LEU A 30 5.56 0.08 27.55
C LEU A 30 5.52 0.33 26.04
N TYR A 31 4.34 0.36 25.42
CA TYR A 31 4.17 0.65 24.01
C TYR A 31 4.62 2.08 23.68
N VAL A 32 4.16 3.07 24.45
CA VAL A 32 4.59 4.48 24.31
C VAL A 32 6.09 4.64 24.57
N TYR A 33 6.64 3.90 25.53
CA TYR A 33 8.07 3.92 25.83
C TYR A 33 8.92 3.25 24.75
N LEU A 34 8.45 2.12 24.19
CA LEU A 34 9.10 1.45 23.05
C LEU A 34 9.05 2.32 21.78
N ASP A 35 7.93 3.00 21.53
CA ASP A 35 7.79 3.98 20.44
C ASP A 35 8.75 5.18 20.62
N ALA A 36 8.95 5.62 21.88
CA ALA A 36 9.91 6.67 22.22
C ALA A 36 11.38 6.22 22.21
N LEU A 37 11.67 4.92 22.42
CA LEU A 37 13.01 4.33 22.39
C LEU A 37 13.45 3.86 21.00
N TYR A 38 12.50 3.52 20.13
CA TYR A 38 12.69 3.26 18.71
C TYR A 38 12.04 4.36 17.85
N PRO A 39 12.38 5.66 18.05
CA PRO A 39 12.04 6.65 17.06
C PRO A 39 12.76 6.24 15.78
N ASP A 40 12.03 6.16 14.67
CA ASP A 40 12.55 5.89 13.33
C ASP A 40 13.82 6.76 13.15
N THR A 41 15.00 6.15 13.22
CA THR A 41 16.29 6.86 13.40
C THR A 41 16.81 7.43 12.09
N SER A 42 15.91 7.79 11.17
CA SER A 42 16.19 8.70 10.09
C SER A 42 15.80 10.10 10.53
N VAL A 43 16.76 11.02 10.58
CA VAL A 43 16.47 12.46 10.51
C VAL A 43 15.42 12.63 9.39
N PRO A 44 14.21 13.16 9.65
CA PRO A 44 13.22 13.32 8.60
C PRO A 44 13.88 14.14 7.52
N SER A 45 14.08 13.55 6.34
CA SER A 45 14.64 14.30 5.23
C SER A 45 13.74 15.50 5.01
N THR A 46 14.29 16.64 4.59
CA THR A 46 13.49 17.84 4.29
C THR A 46 12.33 17.52 3.32
N HIS A 47 12.48 16.48 2.48
CA HIS A 47 11.44 15.91 1.63
C HIS A 47 10.26 15.31 2.40
N MET A 48 10.48 14.61 3.52
CA MET A 48 9.41 14.01 4.31
C MET A 48 8.53 15.09 4.97
N ASN A 49 9.13 16.13 5.54
CA ASN A 49 8.38 17.24 6.14
C ASN A 49 7.54 18.00 5.10
N CYS A 50 8.03 18.04 3.84
CA CYS A 50 7.29 18.66 2.76
C CYS A 50 6.09 17.84 2.30
N ARG A 51 6.28 16.53 2.11
CA ARG A 51 5.24 15.60 1.65
C ARG A 51 4.05 15.52 2.60
N GLN A 52 4.26 15.81 3.87
CA GLN A 52 3.18 15.85 4.87
C GLN A 52 2.37 17.15 4.86
N ARG A 53 2.81 18.19 4.12
CA ARG A 53 2.14 19.49 4.09
C ARG A 53 1.12 19.52 2.94
N PRO A 54 -0.19 19.60 3.23
CA PRO A 54 -1.22 19.52 2.19
C PRO A 54 -1.04 20.61 1.12
N GLY A 55 -1.07 20.22 -0.16
CA GLY A 55 -0.95 21.16 -1.27
C GLY A 55 0.47 21.61 -1.62
N TYR A 56 1.50 21.01 -1.01
CA TYR A 56 2.91 21.29 -1.30
C TYR A 56 3.66 20.05 -1.78
N PHE A 57 4.78 20.27 -2.46
CA PHE A 57 5.67 19.22 -2.93
C PHE A 57 7.14 19.66 -2.89
N MET A 58 8.03 18.65 -2.87
CA MET A 58 9.45 18.82 -3.07
C MET A 58 10.02 17.57 -3.74
N VAL A 59 10.61 17.73 -4.93
CA VAL A 59 11.07 16.62 -5.78
C VAL A 59 12.51 16.89 -6.26
N GLY A 60 13.23 15.83 -6.62
CA GLY A 60 14.57 15.91 -7.18
C GLY A 60 15.53 16.68 -6.27
N THR A 61 16.14 17.75 -6.79
CA THR A 61 17.17 18.54 -6.08
C THR A 61 16.64 19.83 -5.43
N MET A 62 15.32 19.95 -5.27
CA MET A 62 14.71 21.10 -4.63
C MET A 62 15.12 21.22 -3.15
N SER A 63 15.35 22.45 -2.68
CA SER A 63 15.68 22.75 -1.28
C SER A 63 14.50 23.31 -0.47
N THR A 64 13.41 23.68 -1.13
CA THR A 64 12.23 24.29 -0.51
C THR A 64 10.93 23.70 -1.04
N CYS A 65 9.91 23.67 -0.18
CA CYS A 65 8.57 23.26 -0.54
C CYS A 65 7.90 24.27 -1.47
N THR A 66 7.35 23.78 -2.58
CA THR A 66 6.56 24.59 -3.50
C THR A 66 5.10 24.14 -3.46
N ARG A 67 4.15 25.08 -3.59
CA ARG A 67 2.72 24.75 -3.68
C ARG A 67 2.46 24.02 -5.00
N TRP A 68 1.50 23.10 -5.06
CA TRP A 68 1.14 22.43 -6.30
C TRP A 68 0.88 23.39 -7.45
N LEU A 69 1.48 23.07 -8.60
CA LEU A 69 1.36 23.86 -9.81
C LEU A 69 -0.10 23.88 -10.29
N ARG A 70 -0.58 25.05 -10.69
CA ARG A 70 -1.89 25.25 -11.32
C ARG A 70 -1.76 25.31 -12.84
N CYS A 71 -2.90 25.34 -13.54
CA CYS A 71 -2.97 25.41 -15.00
C CYS A 71 -1.99 26.40 -15.65
N PRO A 72 -1.89 27.69 -15.24
CA PRO A 72 -0.96 28.63 -15.88
C PRO A 72 0.51 28.21 -15.73
N GLU A 73 0.88 27.68 -14.56
CA GLU A 73 2.23 27.23 -14.25
C GLU A 73 2.58 25.99 -15.08
N ILE A 74 1.66 25.02 -15.17
CA ILE A 74 1.84 23.80 -15.96
C ILE A 74 2.01 24.14 -17.44
N ARG A 75 1.09 24.95 -18.00
CA ARG A 75 1.12 25.36 -19.42
C ARG A 75 2.41 26.08 -19.79
N ALA A 76 2.91 26.94 -18.91
CA ALA A 76 4.08 27.77 -19.20
C ALA A 76 5.43 27.09 -18.96
N SER A 77 5.51 26.17 -17.97
CA SER A 77 6.81 25.74 -17.43
C SER A 77 7.05 24.23 -17.43
N VAL A 78 6.05 23.40 -17.74
CA VAL A 78 6.23 21.93 -17.84
C VAL A 78 6.47 21.56 -19.30
N ARG A 79 7.71 21.19 -19.61
CA ARG A 79 8.12 20.80 -20.95
C ARG A 79 8.01 19.28 -21.12
N ARG A 80 7.11 18.84 -22.00
CA ARG A 80 6.97 17.43 -22.41
C ARG A 80 8.24 16.96 -23.13
N LEU A 81 8.77 15.80 -22.76
CA LEU A 81 9.95 15.21 -23.42
C LEU A 81 9.55 13.98 -24.24
N ARG A 82 9.33 12.83 -23.61
CA ARG A 82 9.01 11.56 -24.31
C ARG A 82 7.93 10.77 -23.58
N LEU A 83 7.17 9.97 -24.33
CA LEU A 83 6.22 9.02 -23.76
C LEU A 83 6.99 7.93 -22.98
N ILE A 84 6.54 7.63 -21.76
CA ILE A 84 7.13 6.62 -20.88
C ILE A 84 6.11 5.58 -20.38
N GLY A 85 4.82 5.84 -20.55
CA GLY A 85 3.76 4.91 -20.20
C GLY A 85 2.47 5.24 -20.94
N GLN A 86 1.69 4.21 -21.22
CA GLN A 86 0.39 4.33 -21.87
C GLN A 86 -0.57 3.32 -21.24
N GLY A 87 -1.72 3.79 -20.79
CA GLY A 87 -2.83 2.98 -20.32
C GLY A 87 -4.14 3.42 -20.97
N ALA A 88 -5.25 2.80 -20.58
CA ALA A 88 -6.58 3.15 -21.07
C ALA A 88 -6.92 4.62 -20.75
N VAL A 89 -6.78 5.01 -19.47
CA VAL A 89 -7.16 6.34 -18.99
C VAL A 89 -6.11 7.40 -19.33
N LYS A 90 -4.82 7.06 -19.31
CA LYS A 90 -3.71 8.04 -19.30
C LYS A 90 -2.59 7.72 -20.28
N GLN A 91 -2.03 8.77 -20.89
CA GLN A 91 -0.70 8.79 -21.46
C GLN A 91 0.26 9.52 -20.51
N VAL A 92 1.40 8.90 -20.20
CA VAL A 92 2.38 9.43 -19.26
C VAL A 92 3.66 9.81 -20.00
N TYR A 93 4.06 11.06 -19.86
CA TYR A 93 5.25 11.62 -20.50
C TYR A 93 6.29 11.99 -19.45
N LEU A 94 7.52 11.53 -19.65
CA LEU A 94 8.67 12.15 -19.00
C LEU A 94 8.70 13.61 -19.43
N SER A 95 8.78 14.50 -18.45
CA SER A 95 8.73 15.94 -18.64
C SER A 95 9.77 16.62 -17.73
N GLU A 96 9.95 17.92 -17.94
CA GLU A 96 10.87 18.74 -17.17
C GLU A 96 10.19 20.00 -16.68
N TRP A 97 10.41 20.33 -15.41
CA TRP A 97 9.95 21.56 -14.77
C TRP A 97 11.10 22.17 -13.97
N GLN A 98 11.56 23.36 -14.34
CA GLN A 98 12.68 24.06 -13.69
C GLN A 98 13.94 23.19 -13.48
N GLY A 99 14.29 22.38 -14.49
CA GLY A 99 15.41 21.45 -14.44
C GLY A 99 15.15 20.14 -13.67
N GLN A 100 14.01 20.01 -12.98
CA GLN A 100 13.59 18.78 -12.32
C GLN A 100 12.87 17.86 -13.31
N LYS A 101 13.13 16.54 -13.22
CA LYS A 101 12.37 15.54 -13.98
C LYS A 101 11.05 15.26 -13.28
N VAL A 102 9.97 15.31 -14.04
CA VAL A 102 8.58 15.09 -13.57
C VAL A 102 7.83 14.21 -14.56
N ALA A 103 6.76 13.56 -14.10
CA ALA A 103 5.86 12.77 -14.96
C ALA A 103 4.61 13.60 -15.25
N LEU A 104 4.29 13.80 -16.53
CA LEU A 104 3.08 14.49 -16.98
C LEU A 104 2.07 13.44 -17.46
N SER A 105 0.99 13.29 -16.72
CA SER A 105 -0.13 12.42 -17.08
C SER A 105 -1.19 13.22 -17.81
N VAL A 106 -1.61 12.72 -18.97
CA VAL A 106 -2.58 13.35 -19.87
C VAL A 106 -3.72 12.37 -20.11
N LEU A 107 -4.96 12.84 -20.00
CA LEU A 107 -6.15 12.05 -20.33
C LEU A 107 -6.09 11.56 -21.78
N THR A 108 -6.31 10.27 -21.99
CA THR A 108 -6.27 9.66 -23.33
C THR A 108 -7.52 9.95 -24.16
N SER A 109 -8.70 9.88 -23.54
CA SER A 109 -10.02 10.04 -24.19
C SER A 109 -11.02 10.61 -23.20
N GLY A 110 -11.99 11.41 -23.70
CA GLY A 110 -13.08 11.95 -22.88
C GLY A 110 -14.00 10.87 -22.29
N GLU A 111 -13.98 9.65 -22.83
CA GLU A 111 -14.71 8.50 -22.28
C GLU A 111 -14.24 8.12 -20.87
N TYR A 112 -12.97 8.37 -20.53
CA TYR A 112 -12.38 8.07 -19.23
C TYR A 112 -12.27 9.30 -18.31
N GLN A 113 -12.99 10.39 -18.62
CA GLN A 113 -12.92 11.63 -17.86
C GLN A 113 -13.26 11.42 -16.38
N ALA A 114 -14.27 10.59 -16.09
CA ALA A 114 -14.71 10.33 -14.72
C ALA A 114 -13.64 9.59 -13.91
N ASP A 115 -13.06 8.52 -14.48
CA ASP A 115 -11.97 7.75 -13.88
C ASP A 115 -10.73 8.62 -13.62
N PHE A 116 -10.39 9.48 -14.59
CA PHE A 116 -9.26 10.40 -14.47
C PHE A 116 -9.47 11.45 -13.38
N GLN A 117 -10.67 12.03 -13.28
CA GLN A 117 -11.02 12.98 -12.23
C GLN A 117 -11.04 12.32 -10.84
N HIS A 118 -11.55 11.09 -10.75
CA HIS A 118 -11.50 10.30 -9.53
C HIS A 118 -10.04 10.05 -9.11
N GLY A 119 -9.19 9.63 -10.04
CA GLY A 119 -7.75 9.44 -9.80
C GLY A 119 -7.04 10.69 -9.28
N ILE A 120 -7.34 11.87 -9.85
CA ILE A 120 -6.84 13.17 -9.34
C ILE A 120 -7.33 13.42 -7.92
N SER A 121 -8.62 13.21 -7.66
CA SER A 121 -9.22 13.40 -6.33
C SER A 121 -8.55 12.49 -5.30
N MET A 122 -8.35 11.21 -5.63
CA MET A 122 -7.66 10.25 -4.78
C MET A 122 -6.20 10.64 -4.57
N LEU A 123 -5.47 11.04 -5.62
CA LEU A 123 -4.09 11.49 -5.48
C LEU A 123 -3.94 12.67 -4.54
N ARG A 124 -4.87 13.65 -4.59
CA ARG A 124 -4.87 14.80 -3.66
C ARG A 124 -5.11 14.38 -2.22
N SER A 125 -6.11 13.53 -2.00
CA SER A 125 -6.53 13.13 -0.64
C SER A 125 -5.60 12.09 0.00
N LEU A 126 -4.89 11.30 -0.80
CA LEU A 126 -4.07 10.18 -0.35
C LEU A 126 -2.57 10.49 -0.34
N GLN A 127 -2.17 11.75 -0.53
CA GLN A 127 -0.75 12.14 -0.43
C GLN A 127 -0.15 11.68 0.90
N SER A 128 0.89 10.86 0.78
CA SER A 128 1.59 10.25 1.90
C SER A 128 2.94 9.73 1.43
N VAL A 129 3.69 9.10 2.33
CA VAL A 129 4.95 8.41 1.99
C VAL A 129 4.73 7.16 1.11
N ARG A 130 3.48 6.72 0.92
CA ARG A 130 3.09 5.48 0.21
C ARG A 130 2.51 5.74 -1.18
N VAL A 131 2.30 7.00 -1.54
CA VAL A 131 1.71 7.43 -2.81
C VAL A 131 2.70 8.37 -3.50
N VAL A 132 2.74 8.32 -4.84
CA VAL A 132 3.58 9.22 -5.64
C VAL A 132 3.29 10.69 -5.32
N SER A 133 4.35 11.50 -5.22
CA SER A 133 4.22 12.92 -4.89
C SER A 133 3.49 13.66 -6.02
N LEU A 134 2.38 14.32 -5.69
CA LEU A 134 1.67 15.20 -6.61
C LEU A 134 2.42 16.52 -6.73
N VAL A 135 2.72 16.94 -7.96
CA VAL A 135 3.44 18.19 -8.28
C VAL A 135 2.48 19.28 -8.72
N GLY A 136 1.43 18.93 -9.46
CA GLY A 136 0.49 19.92 -9.98
C GLY A 136 -0.72 19.29 -10.66
N VAL A 137 -1.78 20.07 -10.81
CA VAL A 137 -3.01 19.63 -11.47
C VAL A 137 -3.57 20.75 -12.35
N CYS A 138 -4.01 20.39 -13.54
CA CYS A 138 -4.86 21.21 -14.39
C CYS A 138 -6.01 20.38 -14.96
N GLU A 139 -7.14 20.39 -14.25
CA GLU A 139 -8.33 19.62 -14.63
C GLU A 139 -8.95 20.10 -15.94
N GLU A 140 -8.89 21.41 -16.22
CA GLU A 140 -9.38 22.02 -17.47
C GLU A 140 -8.74 21.39 -18.72
N ASP A 141 -7.46 21.05 -18.61
CA ASP A 141 -6.68 20.50 -19.72
C ASP A 141 -6.61 18.95 -19.67
N GLY A 142 -7.23 18.32 -18.67
CA GLY A 142 -7.11 16.88 -18.45
C GLY A 142 -5.67 16.44 -18.17
N VAL A 143 -4.91 17.22 -17.38
CA VAL A 143 -3.52 16.90 -17.04
C VAL A 143 -3.21 17.01 -15.56
N PHE A 144 -2.31 16.17 -15.08
CA PHE A 144 -1.66 16.33 -13.78
C PHE A 144 -0.18 15.96 -13.85
N VAL A 145 0.59 16.45 -12.90
CA VAL A 145 2.04 16.27 -12.82
C VAL A 145 2.40 15.58 -11.52
N THR A 146 3.25 14.57 -11.57
CA THR A 146 3.80 13.85 -10.41
C THR A 146 5.33 13.82 -10.44
N GLU A 147 5.92 13.39 -9.33
CA GLU A 147 7.34 13.07 -9.28
C GLU A 147 7.70 11.96 -10.29
N TYR A 148 8.81 12.14 -11.01
CA TYR A 148 9.31 11.12 -11.91
C TYR A 148 10.19 10.11 -11.17
N HIS A 149 9.85 8.83 -11.28
CA HIS A 149 10.65 7.74 -10.76
C HIS A 149 11.33 6.98 -11.92
N PRO A 150 12.67 7.02 -12.03
CA PRO A 150 13.38 6.52 -13.21
C PRO A 150 13.38 5.00 -13.36
N LEU A 151 13.13 4.26 -12.28
CA LEU A 151 13.02 2.79 -12.32
C LEU A 151 11.65 2.33 -12.83
N GLY A 152 10.70 3.25 -13.00
CA GLY A 152 9.39 2.95 -13.58
C GLY A 152 8.55 2.05 -12.68
N SER A 153 7.79 1.16 -13.31
CA SER A 153 6.84 0.28 -12.63
C SER A 153 7.54 -0.82 -11.81
N ALA A 154 6.89 -1.25 -10.73
CA ALA A 154 7.30 -2.44 -9.97
C ALA A 154 7.34 -3.73 -10.81
N LEU A 155 6.64 -3.77 -11.94
CA LEU A 155 6.71 -4.87 -12.89
C LEU A 155 8.14 -5.14 -13.39
N THR A 156 8.98 -4.10 -13.50
CA THR A 156 10.35 -4.22 -13.99
C THR A 156 11.37 -4.51 -12.87
N LEU A 157 10.92 -4.98 -11.70
CA LEU A 157 11.76 -5.22 -10.53
C LEU A 157 12.95 -6.13 -10.84
N ASP A 158 12.72 -7.32 -11.40
CA ASP A 158 13.81 -8.28 -11.66
C ASP A 158 14.79 -7.74 -12.71
N ALA A 159 14.28 -7.10 -13.77
CA ALA A 159 15.12 -6.44 -14.76
C ALA A 159 15.94 -5.27 -14.16
N THR A 160 15.40 -4.60 -13.15
CA THR A 160 16.09 -3.53 -12.42
C THR A 160 17.20 -4.09 -11.55
N LEU A 161 16.90 -5.12 -10.75
CA LEU A 161 17.85 -5.76 -9.84
C LEU A 161 18.94 -6.54 -10.58
N ALA A 162 18.69 -7.00 -11.81
CA ALA A 162 19.70 -7.62 -12.66
C ALA A 162 20.78 -6.64 -13.18
N GLN A 163 20.53 -5.32 -13.13
CA GLN A 163 21.52 -4.33 -13.56
C GLN A 163 22.68 -4.25 -12.56
N ASP A 164 23.91 -4.14 -13.04
CA ASP A 164 25.12 -4.11 -12.19
C ASP A 164 25.05 -3.07 -11.06
N ARG A 165 24.41 -1.93 -11.32
CA ARG A 165 24.19 -0.86 -10.35
C ARG A 165 23.33 -1.29 -9.15
N TYR A 166 22.35 -2.16 -9.38
CA TYR A 166 21.34 -2.57 -8.39
C TYR A 166 21.52 -4.02 -7.90
N ARG A 167 22.43 -4.76 -8.51
CA ARG A 167 22.68 -6.18 -8.23
C ARG A 167 23.09 -6.44 -6.77
N ALA A 168 23.83 -5.52 -6.17
CA ALA A 168 24.21 -5.63 -4.76
C ALA A 168 23.02 -5.49 -3.80
N GLN A 169 21.92 -4.87 -4.25
CA GLN A 169 20.70 -4.71 -3.48
C GLN A 169 19.69 -5.84 -3.73
N ASP A 170 19.95 -6.76 -4.67
CA ASP A 170 19.12 -7.95 -4.95
C ASP A 170 19.24 -8.98 -3.83
N SER A 171 18.57 -8.69 -2.72
CA SER A 171 18.63 -9.43 -1.47
C SER A 171 17.24 -9.64 -0.91
N TRP A 172 17.08 -10.67 -0.09
CA TRP A 172 15.80 -10.95 0.55
C TRP A 172 15.33 -9.75 1.40
N GLN A 173 16.26 -9.00 2.00
CA GLN A 173 15.96 -7.82 2.81
C GLN A 173 15.29 -6.73 1.96
N THR A 174 15.87 -6.41 0.80
CA THR A 174 15.29 -5.41 -0.11
C THR A 174 13.94 -5.90 -0.61
N ARG A 175 13.85 -7.16 -1.03
CA ARG A 175 12.63 -7.74 -1.61
C ARG A 175 11.49 -7.86 -0.61
N LEU A 176 11.75 -8.32 0.61
CA LEU A 176 10.74 -8.35 1.68
C LEU A 176 10.35 -6.94 2.13
N ARG A 177 11.26 -5.96 2.06
CA ARG A 177 10.92 -4.55 2.31
C ARG A 177 9.96 -3.99 1.26
N LEU A 178 10.08 -4.36 0.00
CA LEU A 178 9.11 -4.00 -1.03
C LEU A 178 7.73 -4.62 -0.76
N ALA A 179 7.69 -5.87 -0.30
CA ALA A 179 6.44 -6.51 0.13
C ALA A 179 5.83 -5.84 1.37
N LEU A 180 6.66 -5.40 2.33
CA LEU A 180 6.25 -4.58 3.46
C LEU A 180 5.67 -3.23 3.01
N ASP A 181 6.29 -2.56 2.03
CA ASP A 181 5.78 -1.30 1.47
C ASP A 181 4.40 -1.51 0.80
N TYR A 182 4.22 -2.62 0.07
CA TYR A 182 2.94 -2.99 -0.55
C TYR A 182 1.84 -3.21 0.50
N VAL A 183 2.08 -4.06 1.51
CA VAL A 183 1.08 -4.33 2.56
C VAL A 183 0.82 -3.07 3.39
N ALA A 184 1.86 -2.27 3.65
CA ALA A 184 1.70 -0.98 4.30
C ALA A 184 0.80 -0.06 3.45
N PHE A 185 0.98 0.05 2.14
CA PHE A 185 0.06 0.79 1.29
C PHE A 185 -1.40 0.31 1.47
N LEU A 186 -1.65 -1.00 1.48
CA LEU A 186 -3.00 -1.53 1.71
C LEU A 186 -3.56 -1.15 3.09
N VAL A 187 -2.74 -1.21 4.16
CA VAL A 187 -3.16 -0.71 5.50
C VAL A 187 -3.60 0.75 5.42
N PHE A 188 -2.84 1.58 4.71
CA PHE A 188 -3.18 3.00 4.55
C PHE A 188 -4.44 3.20 3.70
N LEU A 189 -4.59 2.43 2.63
CA LEU A 189 -5.75 2.49 1.73
C LEU A 189 -7.04 2.06 2.43
N HIS A 190 -6.99 1.00 3.25
CA HIS A 190 -8.13 0.48 3.99
C HIS A 190 -8.54 1.38 5.17
N ASN A 191 -7.63 2.25 5.63
CA ASN A 191 -7.83 3.20 6.73
C ASN A 191 -7.63 4.66 6.26
N SER A 192 -7.96 4.94 5.00
CA SER A 192 -7.59 6.21 4.38
C SER A 192 -8.42 7.38 4.93
N PRO A 193 -7.95 8.64 4.81
CA PRO A 193 -8.72 9.82 5.24
C PRO A 193 -10.02 10.02 4.44
N VAL A 194 -10.21 9.29 3.34
CA VAL A 194 -11.42 9.29 2.51
C VAL A 194 -12.17 7.96 2.59
N GLY A 195 -12.10 7.30 3.75
CA GLY A 195 -12.77 6.03 4.04
C GLY A 195 -11.97 4.81 3.56
N THR A 196 -12.51 3.62 3.80
CA THR A 196 -11.93 2.36 3.32
C THR A 196 -12.04 2.29 1.80
N ARG A 197 -10.89 2.15 1.12
CA ARG A 197 -10.81 2.06 -0.34
C ARG A 197 -10.30 0.69 -0.77
N VAL A 198 -10.70 0.24 -1.96
CA VAL A 198 -10.27 -1.05 -2.55
C VAL A 198 -9.46 -0.79 -3.82
N MET A 199 -8.34 -1.50 -4.00
CA MET A 199 -7.49 -1.36 -5.17
C MET A 199 -8.03 -2.16 -6.36
N CYS A 200 -9.03 -1.64 -7.08
CA CYS A 200 -9.80 -2.44 -8.04
C CYS A 200 -9.08 -2.79 -9.35
N ASP A 201 -8.14 -1.98 -9.82
CA ASP A 201 -7.40 -2.25 -11.07
C ASP A 201 -6.24 -3.24 -10.84
N SER A 202 -6.59 -4.45 -10.36
CA SER A 202 -5.67 -5.48 -9.88
C SER A 202 -6.19 -6.89 -10.20
N ASN A 203 -6.65 -7.11 -11.43
CA ASN A 203 -7.26 -8.39 -11.85
C ASN A 203 -6.25 -9.50 -12.14
N ASP A 204 -5.00 -9.14 -12.40
CA ASP A 204 -3.88 -10.06 -12.57
C ASP A 204 -2.61 -9.45 -11.95
N LEU A 205 -1.57 -10.28 -11.80
CA LEU A 205 -0.32 -9.86 -11.17
C LEU A 205 0.37 -8.71 -11.93
N HIS A 206 0.41 -8.78 -13.27
CA HIS A 206 1.06 -7.77 -14.08
C HIS A 206 0.32 -6.43 -13.97
N LYS A 207 -1.00 -6.44 -14.07
CA LYS A 207 -1.85 -5.26 -13.91
C LYS A 207 -1.69 -4.67 -12.51
N THR A 208 -1.69 -5.50 -11.46
CA THR A 208 -1.46 -5.05 -10.08
C THR A 208 -0.12 -4.33 -9.93
N LEU A 209 0.97 -4.91 -10.42
CA LEU A 209 2.31 -4.33 -10.33
C LEU A 209 2.46 -3.05 -11.18
N SER A 210 1.70 -2.92 -12.27
CA SER A 210 1.69 -1.71 -13.10
C SER A 210 1.17 -0.46 -12.36
N GLN A 211 0.40 -0.65 -11.29
CA GLN A 211 -0.16 0.42 -10.47
C GLN A 211 0.87 1.06 -9.51
N PHE A 212 2.02 0.40 -9.32
CA PHE A 212 3.07 0.82 -8.41
C PHE A 212 4.35 1.21 -9.14
N LEU A 213 5.07 2.18 -8.58
CA LEU A 213 6.38 2.64 -9.03
C LEU A 213 7.48 2.21 -8.06
N LEU A 214 8.69 2.04 -8.59
CA LEU A 214 9.91 1.85 -7.81
C LEU A 214 10.70 3.16 -7.71
N THR A 215 11.01 3.58 -6.49
CA THR A 215 11.92 4.72 -6.27
C THR A 215 13.38 4.31 -6.50
N SER A 216 14.27 5.30 -6.67
CA SER A 216 15.71 5.06 -6.82
C SER A 216 16.34 4.34 -5.61
N GLU A 217 15.70 4.43 -4.44
CA GLU A 217 16.06 3.79 -3.18
C GLU A 217 15.37 2.43 -2.97
N LEU A 218 14.74 1.89 -4.02
CA LEU A 218 14.02 0.61 -4.01
C LEU A 218 12.91 0.58 -2.96
N ARG A 219 12.07 1.63 -2.97
CA ARG A 219 10.80 1.69 -2.24
C ARG A 219 9.63 1.59 -3.20
N LEU A 220 8.50 1.08 -2.71
CA LEU A 220 7.28 0.95 -3.51
C LEU A 220 6.32 2.13 -3.26
N LEU A 221 5.80 2.73 -4.32
CA LEU A 221 4.81 3.81 -4.25
C LEU A 221 3.60 3.51 -5.13
N ALA A 222 2.39 3.70 -4.60
CA ALA A 222 1.19 3.64 -5.43
C ALA A 222 1.10 4.89 -6.33
N ASN A 223 0.70 4.69 -7.58
CA ASN A 223 0.66 5.74 -8.61
C ASN A 223 -0.69 5.83 -9.30
N ASP A 224 -1.21 4.71 -9.77
CA ASP A 224 -2.46 4.67 -10.52
C ASP A 224 -3.63 4.39 -9.57
N LEU A 225 -4.43 5.42 -9.31
CA LEU A 225 -5.47 5.45 -8.26
C LEU A 225 -6.86 5.73 -8.87
N ASP A 226 -7.05 5.43 -10.15
CA ASP A 226 -8.27 5.76 -10.90
C ASP A 226 -9.47 4.89 -10.47
N ALA A 227 -9.23 3.67 -9.99
CA ALA A 227 -10.26 2.71 -9.58
C ALA A 227 -10.20 2.40 -8.07
N LEU A 228 -10.57 3.38 -7.24
CA LEU A 228 -10.63 3.27 -5.77
C LEU A 228 -12.05 3.51 -5.22
N PRO A 229 -12.98 2.56 -5.38
CA PRO A 229 -14.30 2.69 -4.78
C PRO A 229 -14.20 2.65 -3.25
N GLN A 230 -15.15 3.30 -2.58
CA GLN A 230 -15.26 3.33 -1.12
C GLN A 230 -16.15 2.20 -0.63
N VAL A 231 -15.68 1.46 0.38
CA VAL A 231 -16.52 0.51 1.11
C VAL A 231 -17.31 1.30 2.16
N GLU A 232 -18.64 1.24 2.08
CA GLU A 232 -19.54 1.82 3.08
C GLU A 232 -20.05 0.72 4.02
N HIS A 233 -19.47 0.64 5.21
CA HIS A 233 -19.87 -0.38 6.20
C HIS A 233 -21.34 -0.22 6.60
N GLY A 234 -22.14 -1.27 6.37
CA GLY A 234 -23.56 -1.33 6.73
C GLY A 234 -24.55 -1.01 5.60
N LEU A 235 -24.07 -0.69 4.41
CA LEU A 235 -24.89 -0.48 3.22
C LEU A 235 -24.61 -1.57 2.17
N GLN A 236 -24.05 -1.17 1.03
CA GLN A 236 -23.67 -2.04 -0.08
C GLN A 236 -22.14 -1.99 -0.22
N GLY A 237 -21.54 -3.13 -0.53
CA GLY A 237 -20.10 -3.19 -0.79
C GLY A 237 -19.72 -2.53 -2.11
N VAL A 238 -18.53 -2.83 -2.61
CA VAL A 238 -18.01 -2.35 -3.88
C VAL A 238 -18.05 -3.44 -4.96
N LYS A 239 -17.89 -3.02 -6.22
CA LYS A 239 -17.57 -3.87 -7.37
C LYS A 239 -16.44 -3.22 -8.16
N CYS A 240 -15.51 -4.02 -8.66
CA CYS A 240 -14.37 -3.59 -9.47
C CYS A 240 -14.72 -3.64 -10.97
N GLY A 241 -15.47 -2.63 -11.43
CA GLY A 241 -15.93 -2.51 -12.81
C GLY A 241 -17.30 -3.13 -13.07
N HIS A 242 -17.76 -3.04 -14.31
CA HIS A 242 -19.10 -3.46 -14.77
C HIS A 242 -19.09 -4.72 -15.63
N HIS A 243 -17.93 -5.38 -15.77
CA HIS A 243 -17.75 -6.57 -16.57
C HIS A 243 -17.44 -7.77 -15.67
N GLN A 244 -17.81 -8.96 -16.15
CA GLN A 244 -17.49 -10.20 -15.47
C GLN A 244 -15.98 -10.37 -15.32
N LEU A 245 -15.52 -10.57 -14.08
CA LEU A 245 -14.15 -10.93 -13.79
C LEU A 245 -13.99 -12.45 -13.78
N THR A 246 -12.82 -12.94 -14.19
CA THR A 246 -12.49 -14.36 -14.28
C THR A 246 -11.05 -14.62 -13.87
N GLY A 247 -10.73 -15.87 -13.51
CA GLY A 247 -9.38 -16.30 -13.16
C GLY A 247 -9.18 -16.52 -11.67
N GLU A 248 -8.00 -17.00 -11.28
CA GLU A 248 -7.70 -17.41 -9.90
C GLU A 248 -6.99 -16.32 -9.08
N PHE A 249 -6.49 -15.27 -9.75
CA PHE A 249 -5.80 -14.16 -9.09
C PHE A 249 -6.77 -13.26 -8.32
N ILE A 250 -7.97 -13.01 -8.86
CA ILE A 250 -9.02 -12.28 -8.17
C ILE A 250 -9.62 -13.10 -7.03
N ALA A 251 -10.23 -12.42 -6.05
CA ALA A 251 -10.84 -13.11 -4.93
C ALA A 251 -12.12 -13.88 -5.36
N PRO A 252 -12.45 -15.03 -4.73
CA PRO A 252 -13.58 -15.86 -5.12
C PRO A 252 -14.93 -15.12 -5.17
N GLU A 253 -15.15 -14.17 -4.26
CA GLU A 253 -16.35 -13.34 -4.21
C GLU A 253 -16.43 -12.29 -5.33
N GLN A 254 -15.34 -12.09 -6.10
CA GLN A 254 -15.34 -11.27 -7.31
C GLN A 254 -15.79 -12.06 -8.55
N LEU A 255 -15.93 -13.38 -8.44
CA LEU A 255 -16.41 -14.23 -9.54
C LEU A 255 -17.94 -14.25 -9.57
N TRP A 256 -18.47 -14.42 -10.78
CA TRP A 256 -19.91 -14.61 -10.98
C TRP A 256 -20.41 -15.87 -10.25
N PRO A 257 -21.34 -15.75 -9.28
CA PRO A 257 -21.67 -16.86 -8.37
C PRO A 257 -22.77 -17.79 -8.90
N TYR A 258 -23.45 -17.45 -10.00
CA TYR A 258 -24.63 -18.17 -10.48
C TYR A 258 -24.33 -19.22 -11.55
N GLY A 259 -23.05 -19.52 -11.80
CA GLY A 259 -22.62 -20.50 -12.80
C GLY A 259 -22.92 -20.09 -14.24
N ASN A 260 -22.86 -21.05 -15.16
CA ASN A 260 -22.98 -20.81 -16.61
C ASN A 260 -24.43 -20.73 -17.12
N GLU A 261 -25.41 -21.12 -16.28
CA GLU A 261 -26.82 -21.15 -16.66
C GLU A 261 -27.46 -19.75 -16.66
N VAL A 262 -26.93 -18.84 -15.82
CA VAL A 262 -27.38 -17.45 -15.74
C VAL A 262 -26.32 -16.57 -16.38
N PRO A 263 -26.63 -15.88 -17.49
CA PRO A 263 -25.71 -14.91 -18.08
C PRO A 263 -25.32 -13.82 -17.08
N PHE A 264 -24.08 -13.35 -17.17
CA PHE A 264 -23.60 -12.27 -16.32
C PHE A 264 -24.49 -11.04 -16.44
N SER A 265 -24.84 -10.47 -15.28
CA SER A 265 -25.50 -9.18 -15.16
C SER A 265 -24.87 -8.42 -13.99
N ASP A 266 -24.41 -7.20 -14.26
CA ASP A 266 -23.77 -6.37 -13.23
C ASP A 266 -24.72 -6.06 -12.06
N ASP A 267 -26.02 -5.91 -12.34
CA ASP A 267 -27.05 -5.65 -11.32
C ASP A 267 -27.24 -6.83 -10.35
N LEU A 268 -26.95 -8.05 -10.82
CA LEU A 268 -27.09 -9.27 -10.02
C LEU A 268 -25.78 -9.67 -9.33
N MET A 269 -24.65 -9.05 -9.71
CA MET A 269 -23.35 -9.33 -9.13
C MET A 269 -23.33 -8.86 -7.66
N PRO A 270 -23.11 -9.76 -6.69
CA PRO A 270 -22.97 -9.35 -5.30
C PRO A 270 -21.77 -8.44 -5.12
N SER A 271 -21.94 -7.41 -4.30
CA SER A 271 -20.84 -6.54 -3.89
C SER A 271 -19.92 -7.23 -2.88
N TYR A 272 -18.67 -6.81 -2.84
CA TYR A 272 -17.63 -7.29 -1.92
C TYR A 272 -16.91 -6.11 -1.23
N ASP A 273 -15.84 -6.38 -0.49
CA ASP A 273 -15.15 -5.40 0.34
C ASP A 273 -13.62 -5.43 0.14
N GLU A 274 -12.88 -4.78 1.04
CA GLU A 274 -11.43 -4.67 0.99
C GLU A 274 -10.69 -6.00 1.19
N LYS A 275 -11.40 -7.07 1.60
CA LYS A 275 -10.83 -8.42 1.71
C LYS A 275 -10.43 -9.00 0.36
N SER A 276 -10.93 -8.43 -0.73
CA SER A 276 -10.46 -8.74 -2.09
C SER A 276 -9.00 -8.32 -2.33
N ASP A 277 -8.51 -7.24 -1.70
CA ASP A 277 -7.10 -6.86 -1.75
C ASP A 277 -6.25 -7.85 -0.94
N ILE A 278 -6.75 -8.29 0.22
CA ILE A 278 -6.05 -9.24 1.11
C ILE A 278 -5.78 -10.57 0.40
N TRP A 279 -6.75 -11.05 -0.39
CA TRP A 279 -6.61 -12.26 -1.19
C TRP A 279 -5.37 -12.26 -2.09
N LYS A 280 -5.00 -11.09 -2.62
CA LYS A 280 -3.94 -10.92 -3.62
C LYS A 280 -2.55 -10.73 -3.00
N ILE A 281 -2.47 -10.49 -1.69
CA ILE A 281 -1.20 -10.24 -1.00
C ILE A 281 -0.16 -11.36 -1.21
N PRO A 282 -0.50 -12.66 -1.09
CA PRO A 282 0.48 -13.73 -1.25
C PRO A 282 1.14 -13.74 -2.63
N ASP A 283 0.37 -13.56 -3.70
CA ASP A 283 0.84 -13.59 -5.09
C ASP A 283 1.78 -12.43 -5.40
N VAL A 284 1.39 -11.21 -4.98
CA VAL A 284 2.25 -10.02 -5.10
C VAL A 284 3.53 -10.19 -4.28
N THR A 285 3.41 -10.73 -3.06
CA THR A 285 4.57 -10.98 -2.19
C THR A 285 5.51 -12.01 -2.80
N HIS A 286 4.99 -13.08 -3.40
CA HIS A 286 5.79 -14.11 -4.06
C HIS A 286 6.60 -13.52 -5.23
N PHE A 287 5.97 -12.69 -6.06
CA PHE A 287 6.69 -11.97 -7.11
C PHE A 287 7.80 -11.07 -6.54
N LEU A 288 7.49 -10.26 -5.53
CA LEU A 288 8.46 -9.33 -4.96
C LEU A 288 9.65 -10.05 -4.32
N LEU A 289 9.41 -11.15 -3.60
CA LEU A 289 10.43 -11.99 -2.98
C LEU A 289 11.31 -12.73 -3.99
N GLY A 290 10.75 -13.10 -5.14
CA GLY A 290 11.48 -13.80 -6.19
C GLY A 290 12.24 -15.03 -5.68
N HIS A 291 13.36 -15.34 -6.33
CA HIS A 291 14.18 -16.53 -6.04
C HIS A 291 15.61 -16.15 -5.64
N VAL A 292 15.76 -15.42 -4.53
CA VAL A 292 17.06 -15.08 -3.95
C VAL A 292 17.36 -15.93 -2.72
N SER A 293 18.62 -15.97 -2.30
CA SER A 293 19.00 -16.67 -1.07
C SER A 293 18.20 -16.13 0.12
N GLY A 294 17.50 -17.02 0.83
CA GLY A 294 16.60 -16.69 1.94
C GLY A 294 15.12 -16.58 1.59
N SER A 295 14.74 -16.48 0.31
CA SER A 295 13.31 -16.37 -0.09
C SER A 295 12.47 -17.57 0.36
N ASP A 296 12.99 -18.79 0.23
CA ASP A 296 12.26 -20.01 0.64
C ASP A 296 11.98 -20.03 2.15
N VAL A 297 12.93 -19.55 2.95
CA VAL A 297 12.80 -19.45 4.42
C VAL A 297 11.74 -18.41 4.78
N ILE A 298 11.72 -17.27 4.08
CA ILE A 298 10.67 -16.25 4.26
C ILE A 298 9.31 -16.84 3.91
N HIS A 299 9.20 -17.54 2.77
CA HIS A 299 7.95 -18.18 2.36
C HIS A 299 7.46 -19.19 3.41
N PHE A 300 8.37 -19.95 4.00
CA PHE A 300 8.04 -20.85 5.11
C PHE A 300 7.46 -20.09 6.31
N HIS A 301 8.09 -18.99 6.75
CA HIS A 301 7.58 -18.18 7.86
C HIS A 301 6.24 -17.48 7.55
N LEU A 302 6.02 -17.09 6.29
CA LEU A 302 4.79 -16.43 5.85
C LEU A 302 3.66 -17.41 5.48
N PHE A 303 3.91 -18.72 5.45
CA PHE A 303 2.96 -19.73 5.00
C PHE A 303 1.59 -19.62 5.70
N GLN A 304 1.59 -19.50 7.03
CA GLN A 304 0.33 -19.46 7.78
C GLN A 304 -0.48 -18.20 7.48
N ILE A 305 0.16 -17.03 7.44
CA ILE A 305 -0.54 -15.78 7.13
C ILE A 305 -1.02 -15.73 5.68
N HIS A 306 -0.26 -16.30 4.74
CA HIS A 306 -0.67 -16.43 3.33
C HIS A 306 -1.87 -17.38 3.18
N ALA A 307 -1.89 -18.50 3.90
CA ALA A 307 -3.02 -19.41 3.92
C ALA A 307 -4.30 -18.77 4.51
N GLN A 308 -4.15 -17.86 5.48
CA GLN A 308 -5.27 -17.06 5.99
C GLN A 308 -5.77 -16.02 4.97
N CYS A 309 -4.86 -15.36 4.24
CA CYS A 309 -5.22 -14.46 3.14
C CYS A 309 -6.02 -15.17 2.04
N LYS A 310 -5.73 -16.46 1.79
CA LYS A 310 -6.41 -17.29 0.79
C LYS A 310 -7.64 -18.04 1.31
N LYS A 311 -8.24 -17.62 2.43
CA LYS A 311 -9.53 -18.17 2.88
C LYS A 311 -10.65 -17.80 1.90
N GLN A 312 -11.47 -18.79 1.55
CA GLN A 312 -12.61 -18.60 0.65
C GLN A 312 -13.61 -17.58 1.21
N ASP A 313 -13.97 -17.72 2.49
CA ASP A 313 -14.80 -16.75 3.21
C ASP A 313 -13.98 -15.47 3.52
N PRO A 314 -14.32 -14.30 2.94
CA PRO A 314 -13.58 -13.07 3.15
C PRO A 314 -13.54 -12.63 4.62
N LYS A 315 -14.55 -12.99 5.42
CA LYS A 315 -14.62 -12.65 6.86
C LYS A 315 -13.56 -13.36 7.69
N GLN A 316 -13.00 -14.46 7.17
CA GLN A 316 -11.93 -15.22 7.83
C GLN A 316 -10.53 -14.76 7.40
N ARG A 317 -10.43 -13.85 6.43
CA ARG A 317 -9.15 -13.27 6.01
C ARG A 317 -8.71 -12.22 7.03
N PRO A 318 -7.40 -12.10 7.29
CA PRO A 318 -6.88 -11.07 8.18
C PRO A 318 -7.13 -9.66 7.60
N SER A 319 -7.01 -8.64 8.43
CA SER A 319 -6.84 -7.26 7.98
C SER A 319 -5.43 -7.08 7.39
N ALA A 320 -5.25 -6.06 6.54
CA ALA A 320 -3.92 -5.70 6.05
C ALA A 320 -2.94 -5.37 7.21
N HIS A 321 -3.46 -4.88 8.34
CA HIS A 321 -2.66 -4.55 9.51
C HIS A 321 -2.09 -5.79 10.20
N GLU A 322 -2.90 -6.84 10.37
CA GLU A 322 -2.45 -8.12 10.91
C GLU A 322 -1.38 -8.76 10.00
N VAL A 323 -1.57 -8.70 8.68
CA VAL A 323 -0.56 -9.17 7.72
C VAL A 323 0.75 -8.38 7.86
N LEU A 324 0.66 -7.05 7.98
CA LEU A 324 1.82 -6.18 8.14
C LEU A 324 2.61 -6.49 9.42
N ILE A 325 1.93 -6.76 10.53
CA ILE A 325 2.56 -7.13 11.80
C ILE A 325 3.38 -8.40 11.63
N VAL A 326 2.80 -9.44 11.00
CA VAL A 326 3.51 -10.70 10.75
C VAL A 326 4.73 -10.47 9.86
N TYR A 327 4.58 -9.71 8.77
CA TYR A 327 5.70 -9.44 7.85
C TYR A 327 6.85 -8.70 8.55
N ARG A 328 6.54 -7.72 9.41
CA ARG A 328 7.55 -6.99 10.18
C ARG A 328 8.27 -7.92 11.15
N SER A 329 7.53 -8.74 11.89
CA SER A 329 8.13 -9.72 12.81
C SER A 329 9.05 -10.69 12.07
N VAL A 330 8.65 -11.21 10.90
CA VAL A 330 9.51 -12.08 10.09
C VAL A 330 10.76 -11.34 9.60
N TYR A 331 10.61 -10.10 9.12
CA TYR A 331 11.73 -9.29 8.68
C TYR A 331 12.76 -9.05 9.79
N ASP A 332 12.30 -8.66 10.98
CA ASP A 332 13.15 -8.34 12.12
C ASP A 332 13.86 -9.60 12.65
N ASN A 333 13.11 -10.70 12.85
CA ASN A 333 13.67 -11.98 13.32
C ASN A 333 14.75 -12.53 12.36
N MET A 334 14.52 -12.46 11.04
CA MET A 334 15.50 -12.94 10.06
C MET A 334 16.73 -12.03 9.97
N LYS A 335 16.58 -10.74 10.24
CA LYS A 335 17.69 -9.79 10.27
C LYS A 335 18.56 -10.01 11.51
N GLU A 336 17.95 -10.26 12.67
CA GLU A 336 18.65 -10.58 13.92
C GLU A 336 19.43 -11.90 13.81
N GLY A 337 18.79 -12.97 13.32
CA GLY A 337 19.47 -14.27 13.14
C GLY A 337 20.68 -14.20 12.19
N HIS A 338 20.63 -13.34 11.16
CA HIS A 338 21.78 -13.10 10.28
C HIS A 338 22.91 -12.34 10.98
N ALA A 339 22.57 -11.35 11.83
CA ALA A 339 23.56 -10.59 12.59
C ALA A 339 24.28 -11.44 13.65
N GLU A 340 23.56 -12.38 14.28
CA GLU A 340 24.15 -13.35 15.21
C GLU A 340 25.06 -14.34 14.49
N THR A 341 24.64 -14.88 13.34
CA THR A 341 25.47 -15.79 12.53
C THR A 341 26.79 -15.14 12.09
N ILE A 342 26.78 -13.86 11.71
CA ILE A 342 28.01 -13.13 11.34
C ILE A 342 28.92 -12.94 12.56
N LYS A 343 28.36 -12.67 13.74
CA LYS A 343 29.13 -12.53 14.99
C LYS A 343 29.78 -13.85 15.40
N ASP A 344 29.13 -14.99 15.18
CA ASP A 344 29.67 -16.31 15.50
C ASP A 344 30.75 -16.78 14.50
N MET A 345 30.84 -16.14 13.32
CA MET A 345 31.84 -16.42 12.28
C MET A 345 33.09 -15.51 12.33
N LEU A 346 33.06 -14.46 13.15
CA LEU A 346 34.17 -13.51 13.38
C LEU A 346 34.84 -13.77 14.73
#